data_AF-A0A1W9PPE6-F1
#
_entry.id   AF-A0A1W9PPE6-F1
#
_cell.length_a   1.000
_cell.length_b   1.000
_cell.length_c   1.000
_cell.angle_alpha   90.00
_cell.angle_beta   90.00
_cell.angle_gamma   90.00
#
_symmetry.space_group_name_H-M   'P 1'
#
loop_
_entity.id
_entity.type
_entity.pdbx_description
1 polymer ?
#
loop_
_entity_poly.entity_id
_entity_poly.type
_entity_poly.pdbx_seq_one_letter_code
_entity_poly.pdbx_strand_id
1 'polypeptide(L)'
;MTFRKEEADLLRQRLNNFVHMVQNNHFYDAHETLEYSWKALRIEHPDEAKILKGLINGATALELKKRGREDASLRVWKTFEKYRPLIETVDSIFTKTYHTCTKILEEKHRELFESLLPQTKNI
;
A
#
# COMPACT_ATOMS: atom_id res chain seq x y z
N MET A 1 -9.02 10.31 -17.31
CA MET A 1 -9.00 11.32 -16.20
C MET A 1 -7.76 12.19 -16.35
N THR A 2 -7.80 13.50 -16.07
CA THR A 2 -6.63 14.39 -16.36
C THR A 2 -6.09 15.04 -15.10
N PHE A 3 -4.88 14.64 -14.70
CA PHE A 3 -4.11 15.29 -13.64
C PHE A 3 -3.40 16.53 -14.17
N ARG A 4 -3.24 17.56 -13.32
CA ARG A 4 -2.25 18.61 -13.58
C ARG A 4 -0.84 17.99 -13.52
N LYS A 5 0.09 18.48 -14.35
CA LYS A 5 1.45 17.92 -14.44
C LYS A 5 2.15 17.84 -13.08
N GLU A 6 2.14 18.94 -12.32
CA GLU A 6 2.81 19.00 -11.01
C GLU A 6 2.19 18.05 -9.98
N GLU A 7 0.87 17.90 -9.99
CA GLU A 7 0.17 16.94 -9.14
C GLU A 7 0.54 15.51 -9.49
N ALA A 8 0.62 15.22 -10.79
CA ALA A 8 1.01 13.91 -11.26
C ALA A 8 2.46 13.55 -10.91
N ASP A 9 3.38 14.51 -11.07
CA ASP A 9 4.78 14.36 -10.73
C ASP A 9 4.96 14.14 -9.22
N LEU A 10 4.25 14.91 -8.39
CA LEU A 10 4.27 14.78 -6.94
C LEU A 10 3.72 13.42 -6.48
N LEU A 11 2.60 12.98 -7.04
CA LEU A 11 2.03 11.68 -6.71
C LEU A 11 2.96 10.53 -7.13
N ARG A 12 3.57 10.63 -8.32
CA ARG A 12 4.55 9.66 -8.81
C ARG A 12 5.75 9.55 -7.87
N GLN A 13 6.28 10.68 -7.41
CA GLN A 13 7.38 10.69 -6.43
C GLN A 13 6.97 10.00 -5.14
N ARG A 14 5.79 10.30 -4.60
CA ARG A 14 5.29 9.70 -3.35
C ARG A 14 5.04 8.21 -3.47
N LEU A 15 4.52 7.73 -4.60
CA LEU A 15 4.37 6.31 -4.86
C LEU A 15 5.72 5.58 -4.95
N ASN A 16 6.74 6.20 -5.56
CA ASN A 16 8.08 5.64 -5.58
C ASN A 16 8.70 5.60 -4.17
N ASN A 17 8.50 6.63 -3.37
CA ASN A 17 8.92 6.66 -1.96
C ASN A 17 8.19 5.59 -1.13
N PHE A 18 6.89 5.42 -1.35
CA PHE A 18 6.10 4.35 -0.75
C PHE A 18 6.73 2.99 -1.03
N VAL A 19 7.10 2.72 -2.28
CA VAL A 19 7.76 1.48 -2.67
C VAL A 19 9.04 1.26 -1.87
N HIS A 20 9.91 2.27 -1.84
CA HIS A 20 11.16 2.21 -1.09
C HIS A 20 10.93 1.97 0.42
N MET A 21 9.97 2.67 1.04
CA MET A 21 9.67 2.54 2.46
C MET A 21 9.13 1.16 2.81
N VAL A 22 8.21 0.61 2.01
CA VAL A 22 7.66 -0.74 2.25
C VAL A 22 8.75 -1.81 2.07
N GLN A 23 9.61 -1.70 1.05
CA GLN A 23 10.74 -2.62 0.87
C GLN A 23 11.67 -2.67 2.08
N ASN A 24 11.90 -1.51 2.73
CA ASN A 24 12.74 -1.37 3.92
C ASN A 24 11.98 -1.55 5.24
N ASN A 25 10.75 -2.10 5.21
CA ASN A 25 9.92 -2.33 6.40
C ASN A 25 9.59 -1.06 7.23
N HIS A 26 9.61 0.12 6.60
CA HIS A 26 9.21 1.41 7.15
C HIS A 26 7.73 1.68 6.87
N PHE A 27 6.85 0.80 7.36
CA PHE A 27 5.43 0.78 6.98
C PHE A 27 4.64 1.99 7.51
N TYR A 28 5.00 2.52 8.68
CA TYR A 28 4.40 3.76 9.19
C TYR A 28 4.72 4.96 8.27
N ASP A 29 5.97 5.10 7.85
CA ASP A 29 6.37 6.19 6.96
C ASP A 29 5.72 6.05 5.57
N ALA A 30 5.57 4.81 5.09
CA ALA A 30 4.83 4.52 3.87
C ALA A 30 3.35 4.94 3.98
N HIS A 31 2.69 4.72 5.11
CA HIS A 31 1.33 5.25 5.35
C HIS A 31 1.32 6.79 5.22
N GLU A 32 2.21 7.47 5.95
CA GLU A 32 2.26 8.93 5.99
C GLU A 32 2.54 9.55 4.62
N THR A 33 3.39 8.93 3.79
CA THR A 33 3.77 9.47 2.48
C THR A 33 2.59 9.59 1.51
N LEU A 34 1.60 8.69 1.62
CA LEU A 34 0.42 8.70 0.76
C LEU A 34 -0.80 9.38 1.39
N GLU A 35 -0.86 9.50 2.71
CA GLU A 35 -2.02 10.06 3.43
C GLU A 35 -2.39 11.49 2.98
N TYR A 36 -1.39 12.35 2.77
CA TYR A 36 -1.65 13.70 2.25
C TYR A 36 -2.21 13.67 0.83
N SER A 37 -1.66 12.83 -0.06
CA SER A 37 -2.17 12.69 -1.43
C SER A 37 -3.58 12.15 -1.42
N TRP A 38 -3.86 11.14 -0.60
CA TRP A 38 -5.20 10.60 -0.43
C TRP A 38 -6.21 11.69 -0.05
N LYS A 39 -5.91 12.51 0.97
CA LYS A 39 -6.78 13.61 1.40
C LYS A 39 -7.09 14.59 0.26
N ALA A 40 -6.08 14.97 -0.52
CA ALA A 40 -6.26 15.89 -1.66
C ALA A 40 -7.12 15.27 -2.78
N LEU A 41 -6.88 14.00 -3.13
CA LEU A 41 -7.57 13.34 -4.24
C LEU A 41 -9.03 12.97 -3.94
N ARG A 42 -9.46 12.94 -2.67
CA ARG A 42 -10.83 12.52 -2.30
C ARG A 42 -11.94 13.27 -3.00
N ILE A 43 -11.69 14.51 -3.42
CA ILE A 43 -12.66 15.38 -4.08
C ILE A 43 -12.49 15.33 -5.60
N GLU A 44 -11.28 15.64 -6.09
CA GLU A 44 -11.00 15.76 -7.53
C GLU A 44 -10.89 14.40 -8.24
N HIS A 45 -10.39 13.38 -7.54
CA HIS A 45 -10.06 12.07 -8.10
C HIS A 45 -10.49 10.92 -7.16
N PRO A 46 -11.80 10.72 -6.94
CA PRO A 46 -12.29 9.85 -5.88
C PRO A 46 -11.92 8.37 -6.06
N ASP A 47 -11.78 7.89 -7.29
CA ASP A 47 -11.37 6.50 -7.54
C ASP A 47 -9.87 6.28 -7.29
N GLU A 48 -9.03 7.25 -7.67
CA GLU A 48 -7.61 7.27 -7.31
C GLU A 48 -7.43 7.33 -5.79
N ALA A 49 -8.25 8.13 -5.10
CA ALA A 49 -8.27 8.18 -3.65
C ALA A 49 -8.66 6.82 -3.02
N LYS A 50 -9.56 6.04 -3.63
CA LYS A 50 -9.89 4.68 -3.14
C LYS A 50 -8.71 3.73 -3.32
N ILE A 51 -7.98 3.82 -4.43
CA ILE A 51 -6.75 3.04 -4.65
C ILE A 51 -5.71 3.38 -3.59
N LEU A 52 -5.42 4.68 -3.37
CA LEU A 52 -4.49 5.12 -2.32
C LEU A 52 -4.93 4.65 -0.94
N LYS A 53 -6.24 4.71 -0.63
CA LYS A 53 -6.78 4.17 0.63
C LYS A 53 -6.44 2.68 0.78
N GLY A 54 -6.54 1.90 -0.28
CA GLY A 54 -6.11 0.51 -0.31
C GLY A 54 -4.64 0.37 0.08
N LEU A 55 -3.73 1.07 -0.61
CA LEU A 55 -2.29 1.02 -0.37
C LEU A 55 -1.91 1.45 1.05
N ILE A 56 -2.48 2.56 1.54
CA ILE A 56 -2.30 3.08 2.89
C ILE A 56 -2.71 2.03 3.93
N ASN A 57 -3.87 1.38 3.76
CA ASN A 57 -4.31 0.32 4.68
C ASN A 57 -3.42 -0.92 4.58
N GLY A 58 -2.89 -1.24 3.41
CA GLY A 58 -1.89 -2.30 3.26
C GLY A 58 -0.65 -2.03 4.12
N ALA A 59 -0.09 -0.83 4.04
CA ALA A 59 1.04 -0.43 4.90
C ALA A 59 0.67 -0.44 6.40
N THR A 60 -0.51 0.09 6.78
CA THR A 60 -0.97 0.04 8.17
C THR A 60 -1.10 -1.39 8.69
N ALA A 61 -1.61 -2.32 7.89
CA ALA A 61 -1.72 -3.72 8.28
C ALA A 61 -0.33 -4.35 8.53
N LEU A 62 0.65 -4.09 7.68
CA LEU A 62 2.03 -4.57 7.88
C LEU A 62 2.65 -3.99 9.16
N GLU A 63 2.45 -2.69 9.43
CA GLU A 63 2.92 -2.06 10.67
C GLU A 63 2.26 -2.68 11.91
N LEU A 64 0.95 -2.96 11.86
CA LEU A 64 0.23 -3.63 12.94
C LEU A 64 0.77 -5.04 13.19
N LYS A 65 1.04 -5.83 12.13
CA LYS A 65 1.64 -7.16 12.26
C LYS A 65 3.03 -7.08 12.87
N LYS A 66 3.88 -6.15 12.40
CA LYS A 66 5.21 -5.87 12.95
C LYS A 66 5.17 -5.54 14.46
N ARG A 67 4.09 -4.91 14.93
CA ARG A 67 3.84 -4.60 16.36
C ARG A 67 3.15 -5.72 17.14
N GLY A 68 3.01 -6.92 16.57
CA GLY A 68 2.33 -8.06 17.22
C GLY A 68 0.81 -7.94 17.33
N ARG A 69 0.18 -7.04 16.57
CA ARG A 69 -1.27 -6.80 16.59
C ARG A 69 -1.97 -7.51 15.43
N GLU A 70 -1.87 -8.84 15.41
CA GLU A 70 -2.29 -9.69 14.28
C GLU A 70 -3.77 -9.55 13.89
N ASP A 71 -4.70 -9.67 14.84
CA ASP A 71 -6.13 -9.54 14.52
C ASP A 71 -6.48 -8.17 13.92
N ALA A 72 -5.84 -7.11 14.42
CA ALA A 72 -6.03 -5.77 13.89
C ALA A 72 -5.43 -5.63 12.49
N SER A 73 -4.23 -6.20 12.27
CA SER A 73 -3.59 -6.28 10.96
C SER A 73 -4.50 -6.94 9.93
N LEU A 74 -5.02 -8.14 10.23
CA LEU A 74 -5.90 -8.89 9.32
C LEU A 74 -7.19 -8.12 9.00
N ARG A 75 -7.78 -7.42 9.97
CA ARG A 75 -8.96 -6.57 9.72
C ARG A 75 -8.65 -5.41 8.79
N VAL A 76 -7.51 -4.76 8.97
CA VAL A 76 -7.10 -3.63 8.13
C VAL A 76 -6.71 -4.10 6.73
N TRP A 77 -6.04 -5.25 6.62
CA TRP A 77 -5.64 -5.86 5.34
C TRP A 77 -6.83 -6.10 4.40
N LYS A 78 -7.99 -6.49 4.94
CA LYS A 78 -9.24 -6.62 4.15
C LYS A 78 -9.64 -5.34 3.42
N THR A 79 -9.26 -4.18 3.94
CA THR A 79 -9.50 -2.89 3.26
C THR A 79 -8.59 -2.74 2.06
N PHE A 80 -7.32 -3.15 2.16
CA PHE A 80 -6.42 -3.23 1.01
C PHE A 80 -6.99 -4.15 -0.07
N GLU A 81 -7.40 -5.37 0.30
CA GLU A 81 -7.97 -6.35 -0.64
C GLU A 81 -9.25 -5.84 -1.31
N LYS A 82 -10.09 -5.11 -0.57
CA LYS A 82 -11.32 -4.51 -1.10
C LYS A 82 -11.05 -3.51 -2.23
N TYR A 83 -10.01 -2.68 -2.10
CA TYR A 83 -9.75 -1.60 -3.06
C TYR A 83 -8.73 -1.96 -4.14
N ARG A 84 -7.87 -2.97 -3.91
CA ARG A 84 -6.87 -3.44 -4.89
C ARG A 84 -7.45 -3.69 -6.30
N PRO A 85 -8.63 -4.33 -6.49
CA PRO A 85 -9.18 -4.58 -7.82
C PRO A 85 -9.49 -3.32 -8.63
N LEU A 86 -9.62 -2.14 -7.99
CA LEU A 86 -9.87 -0.89 -8.72
C LEU A 86 -8.73 -0.52 -9.66
N ILE A 87 -7.50 -0.98 -9.39
CA ILE A 87 -6.33 -0.73 -10.25
C ILE A 87 -6.57 -1.26 -11.67
N GLU A 88 -7.34 -2.33 -11.83
CA GLU A 88 -7.66 -2.93 -13.13
C GLU A 88 -8.73 -2.16 -13.90
N THR A 89 -9.59 -1.43 -13.19
CA THR A 89 -10.80 -0.81 -13.77
C THR A 89 -10.71 0.71 -13.90
N VAL A 90 -9.82 1.35 -13.14
CA VAL A 90 -9.62 2.79 -13.18
C VAL A 90 -8.58 3.13 -14.24
N ASP A 91 -8.97 3.95 -15.21
CA ASP A 91 -8.05 4.52 -16.20
C ASP A 91 -7.14 5.56 -15.53
N SER A 92 -5.94 5.11 -15.16
CA SER A 92 -4.95 5.90 -14.44
C SER A 92 -3.59 5.87 -15.12
N ILE A 93 -2.94 7.04 -15.14
CA ILE A 93 -1.54 7.15 -15.57
C ILE A 93 -0.56 6.52 -14.57
N PHE A 94 -1.04 6.09 -13.40
CA PHE A 94 -0.24 5.48 -12.34
C PHE A 94 -0.43 3.97 -12.21
N THR A 95 -1.29 3.34 -13.03
CA THR A 95 -1.64 1.90 -12.95
C THR A 95 -0.41 1.00 -12.76
N LYS A 96 0.64 1.20 -13.57
CA LYS A 96 1.89 0.43 -13.45
C LYS A 96 2.53 0.56 -12.06
N THR A 97 2.58 1.78 -11.52
CA THR A 97 3.15 2.02 -10.19
C THR A 97 2.26 1.46 -9.09
N TYR A 98 0.93 1.52 -9.24
CA TYR A 98 0.01 0.88 -8.30
C TYR A 98 0.21 -0.63 -8.23
N HIS A 99 0.38 -1.32 -9.37
CA HIS A 99 0.73 -2.75 -9.36
C HIS A 99 2.07 -3.03 -8.65
N THR A 100 3.06 -2.14 -8.80
CA THR A 100 4.31 -2.27 -8.05
C THR A 100 4.05 -2.15 -6.55
N CYS A 101 3.29 -1.15 -6.11
CA CYS A 101 2.93 -0.97 -4.70
C CYS A 101 2.16 -2.18 -4.14
N THR A 102 1.19 -2.73 -4.87
CA THR A 102 0.43 -3.90 -4.41
C THR A 102 1.32 -5.14 -4.29
N LYS A 103 2.17 -5.38 -5.30
CA LYS A 103 3.06 -6.54 -5.33
C LYS A 103 3.98 -6.56 -4.11
N ILE A 104 4.63 -5.44 -3.80
CA ILE A 104 5.55 -5.39 -2.65
C ILE A 104 4.80 -5.52 -1.31
N LEU A 105 3.57 -4.99 -1.21
CA LEU A 105 2.76 -5.12 0.01
C LEU A 105 2.42 -6.59 0.24
N GLU A 106 2.05 -7.31 -0.81
CA GLU A 106 1.74 -8.75 -0.76
C GLU A 106 2.97 -9.60 -0.46
N GLU A 107 4.13 -9.27 -1.03
CA GLU A 107 5.41 -9.89 -0.70
C GLU A 107 5.73 -9.72 0.78
N LYS A 108 5.67 -8.49 1.31
CA LYS A 108 5.88 -8.21 2.73
C LYS A 108 4.83 -8.85 3.63
N HIS A 109 3.58 -8.94 3.18
CA HIS A 109 2.55 -9.65 3.90
C HIS A 109 2.88 -11.13 4.01
N ARG A 110 3.26 -11.80 2.91
CA ARG A 110 3.72 -13.20 2.96
C ARG A 110 4.93 -13.36 3.88
N GLU A 111 5.96 -12.52 3.74
CA GLU A 111 7.15 -12.56 4.61
C GLU A 111 6.80 -12.49 6.11
N LEU A 112 5.91 -11.56 6.51
CA LEU A 112 5.56 -11.36 7.92
C LEU A 112 4.61 -12.42 8.49
N PHE A 113 3.85 -13.11 7.64
CA PHE A 113 2.87 -14.12 8.07
C PHE A 113 3.36 -15.57 7.87
N GLU A 114 4.25 -15.83 6.92
CA GLU A 114 4.84 -17.17 6.65
C GLU A 114 6.16 -17.41 7.39
N SER A 115 6.87 -16.37 7.84
CA SER A 115 8.12 -16.50 8.64
C SER A 115 7.95 -17.14 10.03
N LEU A 116 6.74 -17.61 10.36
CA LEU A 116 6.41 -18.34 11.59
C LEU A 116 6.42 -19.87 11.43
N LEU A 117 6.75 -20.43 10.25
CA LEU A 117 7.03 -21.87 10.18
C LEU A 117 8.36 -22.15 10.91
N PRO A 118 8.38 -23.05 11.91
CA PRO A 118 9.63 -23.40 12.55
C PRO A 118 10.61 -23.92 11.50
N GLN A 119 11.79 -23.30 11.44
CA GLN A 119 12.95 -23.94 10.83
C GLN A 119 13.10 -25.28 11.53
N THR A 120 12.73 -26.38 10.87
CA THR A 120 12.99 -27.72 11.38
C THR A 120 14.49 -27.79 11.61
N LYS A 121 14.90 -27.81 12.89
CA LYS A 121 16.27 -28.12 13.26
C LYS A 121 16.55 -29.50 12.68
N ASN A 122 17.39 -29.55 11.65
CA ASN A 122 17.99 -30.80 11.22
C ASN A 122 18.80 -31.33 12.42
N ILE A 123 18.32 -32.44 12.98
CA ILE A 123 19.03 -33.30 13.92
C ILE A 123 20.05 -34.12 13.11
#